data_AF-A0A7J7MBD1-F1
#
_entry.id   AF-A0A7J7MBD1-F1
#
_cell.length_a   1.000
_cell.length_b   1.000
_cell.length_c   1.000
_cell.angle_alpha   90.00
_cell.angle_beta   90.00
_cell.angle_gamma   90.00
#
_symmetry.space_group_name_H-M   'P 1'
#
loop_
_entity.id
_entity.type
_entity.pdbx_description
1 polymer ?
#
loop_
_entity_poly.entity_id
_entity_poly.type
_entity_poly.pdbx_seq_one_letter_code
_entity_poly.pdbx_strand_id
1 'polypeptide(L)' 'MIGFVAAITVDLVRGDYLVAQLANGGLSWFVGTLVILSFASLVPLFKGISVESKSDEVMTSSTEMWNGRLAMLV' A
#
# COMPACT_ATOMS: atom_id res chain seq x y z
N MET A 1 -1.16 2.09 4.44
CA MET A 1 0.13 2.33 5.13
C MET A 1 1.30 1.51 4.58
N ILE A 2 1.10 0.31 4.02
CA ILE A 2 2.21 -0.58 3.60
C ILE A 2 3.17 0.04 2.58
N GLY A 3 2.68 0.87 1.66
CA GLY A 3 3.50 1.55 0.64
C GLY A 3 4.47 2.58 1.24
N PHE A 4 4.03 3.31 2.25
CA PHE A 4 4.86 4.30 2.95
C PHE A 4 6.02 3.62 3.71
N VAL A 5 5.72 2.52 4.43
CA VAL A 5 6.76 1.75 5.15
C VAL A 5 7.75 1.13 4.18
N ALA A 6 7.27 0.59 3.06
CA ALA A 6 8.14 0.05 2.01
C ALA A 6 9.05 1.13 1.43
N ALA A 7 8.53 2.34 1.19
CA ALA A 7 9.32 3.47 0.69
C ALA A 7 10.45 3.87 1.66
N ILE A 8 10.16 4.03 2.96
CA ILE A 8 11.19 4.36 3.97
C ILE A 8 12.22 3.24 4.08
N THR A 9 11.79 1.99 4.09
CA THR A 9 12.71 0.84 4.22
C THR A 9 13.66 0.78 3.04
N VAL A 10 13.14 1.03 1.84
CA VAL A 10 13.92 1.05 0.60
C VAL A 10 14.91 2.21 0.59
N ASP A 11 14.48 3.40 0.98
CA ASP A 11 15.32 4.60 1.08
C ASP A 11 16.45 4.39 2.11
N LEU A 12 16.16 3.80 3.27
CA LEU A 12 17.16 3.47 4.29
C LEU A 12 18.18 2.41 3.83
N VAL A 13 17.76 1.43 3.02
CA VAL A 13 18.64 0.33 2.59
C VAL A 13 19.53 0.74 1.41
N ARG A 14 19.03 1.60 0.51
CA ARG A 14 19.75 1.96 -0.73
C ARG A 14 20.30 3.38 -0.73
N GLY A 15 19.76 4.29 0.08
CA GLY A 15 20.14 5.70 0.11
C GLY A 15 19.81 6.49 -1.16
N ASP A 16 19.00 5.91 -2.05
CA ASP A 16 18.65 6.45 -3.36
C ASP A 16 17.15 6.76 -3.44
N TYR A 17 16.82 7.83 -4.16
CA TYR A 17 15.45 8.27 -4.36
C TYR A 17 14.59 7.23 -5.11
N LEU A 18 13.31 7.12 -4.75
CA LEU A 18 12.37 6.11 -5.32
C LEU A 18 12.31 6.12 -6.86
N VAL A 19 12.44 7.30 -7.47
CA VAL A 19 12.40 7.44 -8.94
C VAL A 19 13.66 6.85 -9.60
N ALA A 20 14.84 6.97 -8.97
CA ALA A 20 16.08 6.34 -9.43
C ALA A 20 15.95 4.83 -9.35
N GLN A 21 15.38 4.32 -8.25
CA GLN A 21 15.19 2.91 -8.06
C GLN A 21 14.20 2.29 -9.04
N LEU A 22 13.15 3.02 -9.38
CA LEU A 22 12.21 2.58 -10.39
C LEU A 22 12.90 2.49 -11.77
N ALA A 23 13.75 3.48 -12.10
CA ALA A 23 14.52 3.51 -13.34
C ALA A 23 15.65 2.45 -13.39
N ASN A 24 16.25 2.10 -12.25
CA ASN A 24 17.40 1.20 -12.15
C ASN A 24 16.99 -0.28 -11.97
N GLY A 25 15.85 -0.68 -12.55
CA GLY A 25 15.36 -2.07 -12.57
C GLY A 25 14.17 -2.37 -11.65
N GLY A 26 13.64 -1.38 -10.93
CA GLY A 26 12.42 -1.55 -10.12
C GLY A 26 11.12 -1.62 -10.94
N LEU A 27 11.14 -1.14 -12.19
CA LEU A 27 9.95 -1.01 -13.03
C LEU A 27 9.25 -2.34 -13.32
N SER A 28 9.99 -3.41 -13.65
CA SER A 28 9.40 -4.72 -13.94
C SER A 28 8.69 -5.32 -12.72
N TRP A 29 9.31 -5.19 -11.54
CA TRP A 29 8.71 -5.62 -10.27
C TRP A 29 7.48 -4.79 -9.92
N PHE A 30 7.55 -3.47 -10.09
CA PHE A 30 6.42 -2.58 -9.86
C PHE A 30 5.22 -2.92 -10.74
N VAL A 31 5.42 -3.09 -12.04
CA VAL A 31 4.35 -3.46 -12.99
C VAL A 31 3.78 -4.84 -12.64
N GLY A 32 4.63 -5.82 -12.32
CA GLY A 32 4.17 -7.15 -11.90
C GLY A 32 3.28 -7.10 -10.66
N THR A 33 3.70 -6.37 -9.62
CA THR A 33 2.91 -6.21 -8.40
C THR A 33 1.61 -5.45 -8.65
N LEU A 34 1.62 -4.41 -9.49
CA LEU A 34 0.42 -3.66 -9.86
C LEU A 34 -0.64 -4.53 -10.53
N VAL A 35 -0.24 -5.41 -11.45
CA VAL A 35 -1.16 -6.32 -12.14
C VAL A 35 -1.79 -7.28 -11.13
N ILE A 36 -0.97 -7.90 -10.27
CA ILE A 36 -1.45 -8.83 -9.23
C ILE A 36 -2.44 -8.14 -8.30
N LEU A 37 -2.11 -6.93 -7.83
CA LEU A 37 -2.94 -6.18 -6.88
C LEU A 37 -4.25 -5.70 -7.53
N SER A 38 -4.20 -5.36 -8.83
CA SER A 38 -5.41 -5.05 -9.62
C SER A 38 -6.33 -6.27 -9.73
N PHE A 39 -5.82 -7.45 -10.04
CA PHE A 39 -6.63 -8.66 -10.07
C PHE A 39 -7.16 -9.04 -8.67
N ALA A 40 -6.35 -8.85 -7.63
CA ALA A 40 -6.76 -9.13 -6.26
C ALA A 40 -7.88 -8.19 -5.77
N SER A 41 -7.92 -6.93 -6.20
CA SER A 41 -8.96 -5.96 -5.80
C SER A 41 -10.31 -6.23 -6.47
N LEU A 42 -10.31 -6.85 -7.65
CA LEU A 42 -11.54 -7.22 -8.36
C LEU A 42 -12.38 -8.25 -7.58
N VAL A 43 -11.74 -9.20 -6.89
CA VAL A 43 -12.43 -10.26 -6.14
C VAL A 43 -13.39 -9.73 -5.07
N PRO A 44 -12.99 -8.84 -4.13
CA PRO A 44 -13.91 -8.26 -3.15
C PRO A 44 -14.91 -7.27 -3.77
N LEU A 45 -14.54 -6.59 -4.86
CA LEU A 45 -15.44 -5.68 -5.58
C LEU A 45 -16.67 -6.42 -6.13
N PHE A 46 -16.47 -7.61 -6.71
CA PHE A 46 -17.58 -8.47 -7.15
C PHE A 46 -18.36 -9.13 -6.00
N LYS A 47 -17.79 -9.20 -4.79
CA LYS A 47 -18.46 -9.78 -3.61
C LYS A 47 -19.25 -8.75 -2.79
N GLY A 48 -19.16 -7.46 -3.09
CA GLY A 48 -19.93 -6.41 -2.41
C GLY A 48 -19.60 -6.24 -0.91
N ILE A 49 -18.42 -6.70 -0.47
CA ILE A 49 -18.02 -6.65 0.95
C ILE A 49 -17.39 -5.27 1.21
N SER A 50 -18.04 -4.45 2.04
CA SER A 50 -17.43 -3.21 2.53
C SER A 50 -16.54 -3.50 3.75
N VAL A 51 -15.29 -3.06 3.67
CA VAL A 51 -14.26 -3.24 4.70
C VAL A 51 -14.59 -2.51 6.01
N GLU A 52 -15.54 -1.58 5.98
CA GLU A 52 -15.95 -0.74 7.11
C GLU A 52 -16.74 -1.49 8.20
N SER A 53 -17.27 -2.67 7.90
CA SER A 53 -18.15 -3.42 8.82
C SER A 53 -17.40 -4.27 9.86
N LYS A 54 -16.10 -4.53 9.66
CA LYS A 54 -15.31 -5.35 10.58
C LYS A 54 -14.64 -4.48 11.66
N SER A 55 -15.42 -4.10 12.67
CA SER A 55 -14.95 -3.39 13.86
C SER A 55 -14.92 -4.34 15.07
N ASP A 56 -14.05 -5.34 15.05
CA ASP A 56 -13.81 -6.21 16.21
C ASP A 56 -12.77 -5.59 17.15
N GLU A 57 -13.28 -4.93 18.19
CA GLU A 57 -12.85 -4.79 19.60
C GLU A 57 -11.37 -4.55 20.02
N VAL A 58 -10.37 -4.49 19.12
CA VAL A 58 -8.96 -4.20 19.51
C VAL A 58 -8.30 -3.10 18.67
N MET A 59 -8.69 -2.90 17.41
CA MET A 59 -8.15 -1.85 16.54
C MET A 59 -9.32 -1.19 15.80
N THR A 60 -9.69 0.04 16.20
CA THR A 60 -10.86 0.72 15.65
C THR A 60 -10.59 1.25 14.25
N SER A 61 -11.55 1.09 13.33
CA SER A 61 -11.46 1.52 11.93
C SER A 61 -11.13 3.02 11.78
N SER A 62 -11.59 3.85 12.71
CA SER A 62 -11.28 5.29 12.77
C SER A 62 -9.78 5.59 12.90
N THR A 63 -9.05 4.79 13.68
CA THR A 63 -7.60 4.99 13.87
C THR A 63 -6.83 4.56 12.62
N GLU A 64 -7.24 3.47 11.96
CA GLU A 64 -6.66 3.06 10.68
C GLU A 64 -6.93 4.06 9.56
N MET A 65 -8.12 4.65 9.50
CA MET A 65 -8.44 5.71 8.53
C MET A 65 -7.57 6.95 8.76
N TRP A 66 -7.36 7.36 10.01
CA TRP A 66 -6.53 8.53 10.33
C TRP A 66 -5.06 8.28 9.98
N ASN A 67 -4.52 7.10 10.32
CA ASN A 67 -3.18 6.69 9.93
C ASN A 67 -3.02 6.54 8.41
N GLY A 68 -4.06 6.07 7.72
CA GLY A 68 -4.11 6.01 6.26
C GLY A 68 -3.99 7.39 5.61
N ARG A 69 -4.68 8.39 6.17
CA ARG A 69 -4.61 9.78 5.70
C ARG A 69 -3.24 10.42 5.96
N LEU A 70 -2.67 10.21 7.14
CA LEU A 70 -1.34 10.74 7.45
C LEU A 70 -0.27 10.15 6.54
N ALA A 71 -0.35 8.85 6.25
CA ALA A 71 0.58 8.19 5.34
C ALA A 71 0.42 8.61 3.86
N MET A 72 -0.56 9.43 3.50
CA MET A 72 -0.70 10.01 2.16
C MET A 72 -0.17 11.44 2.06
N LEU A 73 -0.04 12.16 3.19
CA LEU A 73 0.43 13.55 3.24
C LEU A 73 1.94 13.69 3.44
N VAL A 74 2.61 12.61 3.86
CA VAL A 74 4.06 12.53 4.14
C VAL A 74 4.70 11.60 3.12
#